data_AF-A0A5E4LE41-F1
#
_entry.id   AF-A0A5E4LE41-F1
#
_cell.length_a   1.000
_cell.length_b   1.000
_cell.length_c   1.000
_cell.angle_alpha   90.00
_cell.angle_beta   90.00
_cell.angle_gamma   90.00
#
_symmetry.space_group_name_H-M   'P 1'
#
loop_
_entity.id
_entity.type
_entity.pdbx_description
1 polymer ?
#
loop_
_entity_poly.entity_id
_entity_poly.type
_entity_poly.pdbx_seq_one_letter_code
_entity_poly.pdbx_strand_id
1 'polypeptide(L)'
;MQKGGDINTLYRWDVKTDKINEVGRMVSLSQTLSLYSGLTQKEIDQDVSDKAKIFSWMVKKGLKNVNTVGTIVSQYYANPDDILSLAAKNQEWRGD
;
A
#
# COMPACT_ATOMS: atom_id res chain seq x y z
N MET A 1 -20.37 -2.87 -17.52
CA MET A 1 -19.80 -1.56 -17.88
C MET A 1 -20.36 -0.54 -16.91
N GLN A 2 -19.55 0.03 -16.00
CA GLN A 2 -19.99 1.17 -15.20
C GLN A 2 -20.20 2.34 -16.17
N LYS A 3 -21.41 2.92 -16.17
CA LYS A 3 -21.72 4.12 -16.95
C LYS A 3 -20.94 5.29 -16.35
N GLY A 4 -20.41 6.18 -17.18
CA GLY A 4 -19.38 7.19 -16.85
C GLY A 4 -19.77 8.33 -15.90
N GLY A 5 -20.57 8.07 -14.87
CA GLY A 5 -20.93 9.02 -13.81
C GLY A 5 -21.10 8.42 -12.42
N ASP A 6 -21.02 7.09 -12.27
CA ASP A 6 -21.16 6.45 -10.96
C ASP A 6 -19.83 6.45 -10.18
N ILE A 7 -19.88 6.83 -8.91
CA ILE A 7 -18.72 6.78 -8.02
C ILE A 7 -18.33 5.32 -7.77
N ASN A 8 -17.12 4.93 -8.19
CA ASN A 8 -16.57 3.62 -7.89
C ASN A 8 -15.98 3.61 -6.47
N THR A 9 -16.79 3.20 -5.50
CA THR A 9 -16.35 3.06 -4.09
C THR A 9 -15.42 1.86 -3.97
N LEU A 10 -14.17 2.08 -3.56
CA LEU A 10 -13.18 1.01 -3.38
C LEU A 10 -13.25 0.38 -1.99
N TYR A 11 -13.38 1.22 -0.97
CA TYR A 11 -13.42 0.81 0.43
C TYR A 11 -14.65 1.39 1.12
N ARG A 12 -15.23 0.62 2.04
CA ARG A 12 -16.38 1.04 2.84
C ARG A 12 -16.16 0.64 4.30
N TRP A 13 -16.41 1.57 5.20
CA TRP A 13 -16.44 1.28 6.63
C TRP A 13 -17.72 0.54 7.00
N ASP A 14 -17.57 -0.58 7.70
CA ASP A 14 -18.63 -1.30 8.39
C ASP A 14 -18.65 -0.90 9.86
N VAL A 15 -19.62 -0.05 10.19
CA VAL A 15 -19.87 0.46 11.55
C VAL A 15 -20.12 -0.63 12.59
N LYS A 16 -20.63 -1.80 12.19
CA LYS A 16 -20.97 -2.88 13.13
C LYS A 16 -19.75 -3.64 13.59
N THR A 17 -18.77 -3.81 12.70
CA THR A 17 -17.56 -4.58 12.96
C THR A 17 -16.34 -3.69 13.20
N ASP A 18 -16.47 -2.38 13.01
CA ASP A 18 -15.39 -1.40 13.01
C ASP A 18 -14.24 -1.77 12.06
N LYS A 19 -14.61 -2.17 10.83
CA LYS A 19 -13.66 -2.61 9.80
C LYS A 19 -13.85 -1.85 8.50
N ILE A 20 -12.77 -1.62 7.78
CA ILE A 20 -12.81 -1.12 6.41
C ILE A 20 -12.78 -2.35 5.48
N ASN A 21 -13.84 -2.53 4.69
CA ASN A 21 -13.96 -3.61 3.73
C ASN A 21 -13.68 -3.11 2.31
N GLU A 22 -12.95 -3.88 1.52
CA GLU A 22 -12.85 -3.67 0.07
C GLU A 22 -14.20 -4.04 -0.57
N VAL A 23 -14.80 -3.10 -1.30
CA VAL A 23 -16.12 -3.24 -1.94
C VAL A 23 -16.09 -2.98 -3.45
N GLY A 24 -14.93 -2.63 -3.99
CA GLY A 24 -14.75 -2.34 -5.40
C GLY A 24 -13.29 -2.40 -5.81
N ARG A 25 -13.05 -2.54 -7.12
CA ARG A 25 -11.71 -2.63 -7.70
C ARG A 25 -11.27 -1.30 -8.28
N MET A 26 -9.98 -1.01 -8.18
CA MET A 26 -9.36 0.19 -8.73
C MET A 26 -9.19 0.07 -10.26
N VAL A 27 -10.26 0.29 -11.04
CA VAL A 27 -10.22 0.08 -12.50
C VAL A 27 -9.51 1.22 -13.25
N SER A 28 -9.92 2.47 -13.03
CA SER A 28 -9.38 3.60 -13.82
C SER A 28 -7.89 3.83 -13.55
N LEU A 29 -7.48 3.87 -12.28
CA LEU A 29 -6.09 4.13 -11.94
C LEU A 29 -5.18 2.95 -12.33
N SER A 30 -5.64 1.69 -12.23
CA SER A 30 -4.81 0.56 -12.67
C SER A 30 -4.61 0.55 -14.18
N GLN A 31 -5.63 0.93 -14.96
CA GLN A 31 -5.50 1.09 -16.42
C GLN A 31 -4.52 2.22 -16.77
N THR A 32 -4.60 3.36 -16.08
CA THR A 32 -3.65 4.47 -16.24
C THR A 32 -2.23 4.03 -15.93
N LEU A 33 -2.02 3.37 -14.78
CA LEU A 33 -0.70 2.85 -14.41
C LEU A 33 -0.19 1.87 -15.46
N SER A 34 -1.00 0.89 -15.86
CA SER A 34 -0.63 -0.09 -16.88
C SER A 34 -0.23 0.57 -18.21
N LEU A 35 -0.95 1.61 -18.64
CA LEU A 35 -0.64 2.36 -19.86
C LEU A 35 0.72 3.08 -19.79
N TYR A 36 1.04 3.70 -18.65
CA TYR A 36 2.24 4.54 -18.52
C TYR A 36 3.49 3.79 -18.04
N SER A 37 3.33 2.71 -17.27
CA SER A 37 4.45 1.93 -16.73
C SER A 37 4.63 0.55 -17.37
N GLY A 38 3.65 0.09 -18.16
CA GLY A 38 3.66 -1.25 -18.74
C GLY A 38 3.35 -2.37 -17.74
N LEU A 39 3.03 -2.03 -16.49
CA LEU A 39 2.74 -3.03 -15.45
C LEU A 39 1.41 -3.75 -15.73
N THR A 40 1.39 -5.04 -15.42
CA THR A 40 0.17 -5.85 -15.38
C THR A 40 -0.65 -5.55 -14.11
N GLN A 41 -1.94 -5.86 -14.13
CA GLN A 41 -2.79 -5.75 -12.93
C GLN A 41 -2.21 -6.53 -11.73
N LYS A 42 -1.61 -7.70 -11.99
CA LYS A 42 -1.00 -8.52 -10.94
C LYS A 42 0.19 -7.83 -10.28
N GLU A 43 1.03 -7.17 -11.07
CA GLU A 43 2.20 -6.43 -10.55
C GLU A 43 1.77 -5.19 -9.77
N ILE A 44 0.71 -4.49 -10.23
CA ILE A 44 0.11 -3.37 -9.48
C ILE A 44 -0.46 -3.86 -8.14
N ASP A 45 -1.22 -4.95 -8.15
CA ASP A 45 -1.79 -5.53 -6.92
C ASP A 45 -0.68 -5.99 -5.95
N GLN A 46 0.44 -6.50 -6.48
CA GLN A 46 1.61 -6.90 -5.71
C GLN A 46 2.32 -5.69 -5.08
N ASP A 47 2.54 -4.62 -5.85
CA ASP A 47 3.14 -3.37 -5.35
C ASP A 47 2.30 -2.74 -4.21
N VAL A 48 0.97 -2.73 -4.34
CA VAL A 48 0.06 -2.29 -3.26
C VAL A 48 0.19 -3.19 -2.03
N SER A 49 0.23 -4.50 -2.22
CA SER A 49 0.39 -5.48 -1.13
C SER A 49 1.71 -5.28 -0.39
N ASP A 50 2.80 -5.04 -1.10
CA ASP A 50 4.12 -4.85 -0.53
C ASP A 50 4.21 -3.55 0.28
N LYS A 51 3.63 -2.46 -0.21
CA LYS A 51 3.48 -1.21 0.56
C LYS A 51 2.63 -1.40 1.82
N ALA A 52 1.53 -2.13 1.73
CA ALA A 52 0.68 -2.43 2.87
C ALA A 52 1.40 -3.25 3.95
N LYS A 53 2.27 -4.18 3.55
CA LYS A 53 3.12 -4.95 4.49
C LYS A 53 4.09 -4.05 5.24
N ILE A 54 4.70 -3.07 4.56
CA ILE A 54 5.60 -2.10 5.18
C ILE A 54 4.87 -1.29 6.25
N PHE A 55 3.69 -0.74 5.93
CA PHE A 55 2.89 -0.01 6.94
C PHE A 55 2.45 -0.91 8.10
N SER A 56 2.04 -2.15 7.82
CA SER A 56 1.67 -3.11 8.87
C SER A 56 2.85 -3.43 9.80
N TRP A 57 4.05 -3.58 9.23
CA TRP A 57 5.28 -3.76 10.00
C TRP A 57 5.61 -2.53 10.85
N MET A 58 5.49 -1.32 10.31
CA MET A 58 5.69 -0.08 11.08
C MET A 58 4.77 0.00 12.29
N VAL A 59 3.48 -0.30 12.11
CA VAL A 59 2.48 -0.31 13.20
C VAL A 59 2.86 -1.35 14.26
N LYS A 60 3.23 -2.56 13.84
CA LYS A 60 3.65 -3.64 14.75
C LYS A 60 4.90 -3.27 15.56
N LYS A 61 5.80 -2.46 15.00
CA LYS A 61 7.01 -1.95 15.66
C LYS A 61 6.78 -0.63 16.41
N GLY A 62 5.57 -0.08 16.38
CA GLY A 62 5.27 1.20 17.03
C GLY A 62 5.94 2.41 16.36
N LEU A 63 6.38 2.29 15.11
CA LEU A 63 7.05 3.34 14.33
C LEU A 63 6.01 4.35 13.83
N LYS A 64 5.62 5.27 14.72
CA LYS A 64 4.54 6.26 14.47
C LYS A 64 5.03 7.70 14.34
N ASN A 65 6.32 7.95 14.56
CA ASN A 65 6.89 9.29 14.43
C ASN A 65 6.97 9.68 12.94
N VAL A 66 6.51 10.90 12.60
CA VAL A 66 6.44 11.38 11.22
C VAL A 66 7.80 11.37 10.51
N ASN A 67 8.88 11.71 11.21
CA ASN A 67 10.23 11.69 10.64
C ASN A 67 10.66 10.25 10.36
N THR A 68 10.45 9.34 11.32
CA THR A 68 10.77 7.92 11.14
C THR A 68 10.01 7.31 9.96
N VAL A 69 8.70 7.58 9.87
CA VAL A 69 7.87 7.11 8.74
C VAL A 69 8.38 7.69 7.43
N GLY A 70 8.66 9.00 7.39
CA GLY A 70 9.20 9.68 6.21
C GLY A 70 10.53 9.08 5.75
N THR A 71 11.46 8.80 6.68
CA THR A 71 12.74 8.17 6.38
C THR A 71 12.55 6.78 5.78
N ILE A 72 11.70 5.93 6.36
CA ILE A 72 11.47 4.58 5.84
C ILE A 72 10.83 4.63 4.45
N VAL A 73 9.85 5.51 4.23
CA VAL A 73 9.22 5.68 2.91
C VAL A 73 10.25 6.15 1.88
N SER A 74 11.08 7.12 2.22
CA SER A 74 12.16 7.58 1.35
C SER A 74 13.15 6.46 1.02
N GLN A 75 13.54 5.66 2.01
CA GLN A 75 14.44 4.52 1.80
C GLN A 75 13.78 3.43 0.96
N TYR A 76 12.48 3.18 1.11
CA TYR A 76 11.77 2.22 0.25
C TYR A 76 11.79 2.65 -1.23
N TYR A 77 11.66 3.94 -1.52
CA TYR A 77 11.79 4.44 -2.90
C TYR A 77 13.23 4.39 -3.43
N ALA A 78 14.25 4.39 -2.56
CA ALA A 78 15.65 4.29 -2.96
C ALA A 78 16.13 2.84 -3.10
N ASN A 79 15.76 1.98 -2.15
CA ASN A 79 16.08 0.55 -2.12
C ASN A 79 14.89 -0.25 -1.54
N PRO A 80 13.93 -0.68 -2.39
CA PRO A 80 12.71 -1.33 -1.93
C PRO A 80 12.96 -2.69 -1.28
N ASP A 81 13.94 -3.45 -1.79
CA ASP A 81 14.24 -4.81 -1.32
C ASP A 81 14.68 -4.83 0.15
N ASP A 82 15.46 -3.83 0.57
CA ASP A 82 15.92 -3.71 1.96
C ASP A 82 14.73 -3.52 2.91
N ILE A 83 13.84 -2.57 2.61
CA ILE A 83 12.69 -2.27 3.46
C ILE A 83 11.68 -3.42 3.45
N LEU A 84 11.47 -4.07 2.31
CA LEU A 84 10.61 -5.24 2.21
C LEU A 84 11.16 -6.43 3.00
N SER A 85 12.47 -6.66 2.95
CA SER A 85 13.16 -7.70 3.73
C SER A 85 13.03 -7.44 5.23
N LEU A 86 13.21 -6.19 5.68
CA LEU A 86 12.99 -5.78 7.07
C LEU A 86 11.56 -6.05 7.52
N ALA A 87 10.58 -5.64 6.70
CA ALA A 87 9.17 -5.82 6.99
C ALA A 87 8.78 -7.31 7.05
N ALA A 88 9.21 -8.10 6.07
CA ALA A 88 8.95 -9.54 6.00
C ALA A 88 9.54 -10.30 7.20
N LYS A 89 10.76 -9.94 7.61
CA LYS A 89 11.44 -10.56 8.76
C LYS A 89 11.01 -9.99 10.11
N ASN A 90 10.12 -8.99 10.13
CA ASN A 90 9.76 -8.24 11.33
C ASN A 90 10.98 -7.76 12.13
N GLN A 91 12.00 -7.27 11.44
CA GLN A 91 13.23 -6.78 12.07
C GLN A 91 13.01 -5.40 12.70
N GLU A 92 13.85 -5.06 13.68
CA GLU A 92 13.85 -3.73 14.28
C GLU A 92 14.36 -2.68 13.30
N TRP A 93 13.69 -1.53 13.27
CA TRP A 93 14.20 -0.37 12.58
C TRP A 93 15.34 0.24 13.41
N ARG A 94 16.54 0.29 12.83
CA ARG A 94 17.74 0.83 13.48
C ARG A 94 18.19 2.16 12.87
N GLY A 95 17.29 2.86 12.18
CA GLY A 95 17.64 4.05 11.40
C GLY A 95 18.58 5.00 12.13
N ASP A 96 19.55 5.51 11.37
CA ASP A 96 20.55 6.47 11.81
C ASP A 96 19.91 7.82 12.19
#